data_AF-A0A293L654-F1
#
_entry.id   AF-A0A293L654-F1
#
_cell.length_a   1.000
_cell.length_b   1.000
_cell.length_c   1.000
_cell.angle_alpha   90.00
_cell.angle_beta   90.00
_cell.angle_gamma   90.00
#
_symmetry.space_group_name_H-M   'P 1'
#
loop_
_entity.id
_entity.type
_entity.pdbx_description
1 polymer ?
#
loop_
_entity_poly.entity_id
_entity_poly.type
_entity_poly.pdbx_seq_one_letter_code
_entity_poly.pdbx_strand_id
1 'polypeptide(L)'
;MYKNNCTVKNSLDFCNHIREQVITQDQMIVSFDVKAFFTNVPLKLALSTARDKLMNDDTFDEHTALSIDRFAKLLTMCLEQSCFLFKGEMYKQVDGSPVSMTVANLVMEHVEDTILNKMGQHVTLYKRFVDDTFVIIKRDYVEGFLTTLNNVHSSIQFTCEKETDGKISFLYVLVKRNEKGCLDTSVFRKKCDMGQTLHFNSAHSLEHKRAAAKALISRALEVPSRPEAKAAEAETVMQNLKLRTYPQAFVNDIGKQIQQKVPNYEVAENKQVYVTLPYVKGVSEAVKRISAGLNIKTALKPQMVLGSLLSHPKDEIASTERRGVIYQVSCQGYTKKYIGETGRKLKTRMKEHKKDIDKNDQVTTELCEHVLNGPRGFTSITPIS
;
A
#
# COMPACT_ATOMS: atom_id res chain seq x y z
N MET A 1 -3.56 -14.32 -7.71
CA MET A 1 -4.68 -13.67 -7.00
C MET A 1 -5.93 -14.04 -7.75
N TYR A 2 -6.79 -14.87 -7.17
CA TYR A 2 -8.02 -15.33 -7.77
C TYR A 2 -8.86 -14.11 -8.18
N LYS A 3 -9.25 -13.99 -9.45
CA LYS A 3 -10.13 -12.90 -9.90
C LYS A 3 -11.57 -13.29 -9.53
N ASN A 4 -11.98 -13.05 -8.29
CA ASN A 4 -13.41 -13.08 -7.99
C ASN A 4 -14.07 -11.87 -8.68
N ASN A 5 -15.19 -12.09 -9.36
CA ASN A 5 -15.99 -11.04 -10.03
C ASN A 5 -16.48 -9.94 -9.07
N CYS A 6 -16.37 -10.17 -7.76
CA CYS A 6 -16.73 -9.22 -6.71
C CYS A 6 -15.70 -8.10 -6.49
N THR A 7 -14.42 -8.29 -6.80
CA THR A 7 -13.39 -7.29 -6.44
C THR A 7 -13.26 -6.20 -7.51
N VAL A 8 -13.22 -4.93 -7.08
CA VAL A 8 -12.85 -3.79 -7.94
C VAL A 8 -11.42 -3.33 -7.65
N LYS A 9 -10.71 -2.88 -8.69
CA LYS A 9 -9.29 -2.48 -8.57
C LYS A 9 -9.09 -1.04 -8.13
N ASN A 10 -10.00 -0.15 -8.51
CA ASN A 10 -9.97 1.28 -8.22
C ASN A 10 -11.31 1.93 -8.57
N SER A 11 -11.44 3.22 -8.30
CA SER A 11 -12.65 4.01 -8.57
C SER A 11 -13.09 3.97 -10.05
N LEU A 12 -12.17 3.92 -11.00
CA LEU A 12 -12.52 3.90 -12.42
C LEU A 12 -13.08 2.54 -12.86
N ASP A 13 -12.46 1.46 -12.40
CA ASP A 13 -12.94 0.09 -12.59
C ASP A 13 -14.35 -0.08 -12.00
N PHE A 14 -14.57 0.47 -10.80
CA PHE A 14 -15.90 0.54 -10.20
C PHE A 14 -16.90 1.34 -11.05
N CYS A 15 -16.54 2.55 -11.51
CA CYS A 15 -17.41 3.36 -12.36
C CYS A 15 -17.85 2.62 -13.63
N ASN A 16 -16.98 1.80 -14.23
CA ASN A 16 -17.34 1.03 -15.42
C ASN A 16 -18.44 0.01 -15.11
N HIS A 17 -18.35 -0.71 -13.99
CA HIS A 17 -19.41 -1.62 -13.55
C HIS A 17 -20.73 -0.92 -13.23
N ILE A 18 -20.67 0.27 -12.64
CA ILE A 18 -21.85 1.04 -12.21
C ILE A 18 -22.63 1.62 -13.38
N ARG A 19 -21.93 2.11 -14.41
CA ARG A 19 -22.58 2.73 -15.58
C ARG A 19 -23.43 1.76 -16.39
N GLU A 20 -23.17 0.47 -16.28
CA GLU A 20 -23.93 -0.59 -16.94
C GLU A 20 -25.23 -0.94 -16.18
N GLN A 21 -25.42 -0.43 -14.96
CA GLN A 21 -26.54 -0.79 -14.12
C GLN A 21 -27.75 0.12 -14.33
N VAL A 22 -28.93 -0.51 -14.34
CA VAL A 22 -30.23 0.14 -14.23
C VAL A 22 -30.96 -0.52 -13.08
N ILE A 23 -31.36 0.27 -12.09
CA ILE A 23 -32.01 -0.24 -10.87
C ILE A 23 -33.49 0.09 -10.82
N THR A 24 -34.28 -0.87 -10.37
CA THR A 24 -35.74 -0.79 -10.22
C THR A 24 -36.14 -0.22 -8.86
N GLN A 25 -37.41 0.15 -8.68
CA GLN A 25 -37.86 0.81 -7.44
C GLN A 25 -37.82 -0.12 -6.22
N ASP A 26 -37.96 -1.44 -6.42
CA ASP A 26 -37.81 -2.46 -5.38
C ASP A 26 -36.35 -2.72 -4.97
N GLN A 27 -35.39 -2.13 -5.67
CA GLN A 27 -33.97 -2.23 -5.36
C GLN A 27 -33.45 -1.01 -4.59
N MET A 28 -32.41 -1.24 -3.81
CA MET A 28 -31.71 -0.24 -3.02
C MET A 28 -30.20 -0.43 -3.16
N ILE A 29 -29.49 0.69 -3.14
CA ILE A 29 -28.04 0.70 -3.04
C ILE A 29 -27.66 0.77 -1.56
N VAL A 30 -26.79 -0.14 -1.13
CA VAL A 30 -26.28 -0.21 0.24
C VAL A 30 -24.77 -0.44 0.22
N SER A 31 -24.08 0.09 1.22
CA SER A 31 -22.70 -0.27 1.53
C SER A 31 -22.68 -1.04 2.84
N PHE A 32 -21.98 -2.18 2.85
CA PHE A 32 -21.66 -2.89 4.08
C PHE A 32 -20.18 -2.70 4.41
N ASP A 33 -19.91 -2.20 5.61
CA ASP A 33 -18.55 -1.92 6.09
C ASP A 33 -18.21 -2.85 7.26
N VAL A 34 -17.00 -3.41 7.24
CA VAL A 34 -16.55 -4.34 8.28
C VAL A 34 -15.93 -3.58 9.44
N LYS A 35 -16.46 -3.79 10.65
CA LYS A 35 -15.96 -3.17 11.87
C LYS A 35 -14.53 -3.63 12.19
N ALA A 36 -13.59 -2.69 12.08
CA ALA A 36 -12.19 -2.86 12.48
C ALA A 36 -11.57 -4.16 11.92
N PHE A 37 -11.74 -4.38 10.61
CA PHE A 37 -11.45 -5.67 9.99
C PHE A 37 -10.03 -6.17 10.23
N PHE A 38 -9.03 -5.33 9.95
CA PHE A 38 -7.61 -5.72 10.04
C PHE A 38 -7.17 -6.13 11.45
N THR A 39 -7.80 -5.59 12.50
CA THR A 39 -7.53 -5.98 13.88
C THR A 39 -8.28 -7.24 14.31
N ASN A 40 -9.30 -7.64 13.55
CA ASN A 40 -10.23 -8.72 13.91
C ASN A 40 -10.22 -9.90 12.91
N VAL A 41 -9.27 -9.93 11.98
CA VAL A 41 -9.18 -11.00 10.96
C VAL A 41 -9.02 -12.36 11.66
N PRO A 42 -9.97 -13.29 11.50
CA PRO A 42 -9.90 -14.61 12.13
C PRO A 42 -8.85 -15.49 11.45
N LEU A 43 -7.69 -15.66 12.10
CA LEU A 43 -6.56 -16.39 11.51
C LEU A 43 -6.88 -17.85 11.19
N LYS A 44 -7.65 -18.52 12.06
CA LYS A 44 -8.06 -19.92 11.84
C LYS A 44 -8.90 -20.06 10.57
N LEU A 45 -9.87 -19.16 10.37
CA LEU A 45 -10.70 -19.13 9.17
C LEU A 45 -9.84 -18.83 7.93
N ALA A 46 -8.92 -17.87 8.02
CA ALA A 46 -8.02 -17.56 6.91
C ALA A 46 -7.16 -18.76 6.51
N LEU A 47 -6.63 -19.51 7.49
CA LEU A 47 -5.82 -20.71 7.26
C LEU A 47 -6.62 -21.84 6.64
N SER A 48 -7.84 -22.11 7.12
CA SER A 48 -8.71 -23.13 6.51
C SER A 48 -9.10 -22.74 5.09
N THR A 49 -9.53 -21.49 4.87
CA THR A 49 -9.87 -20.99 3.53
C THR A 49 -8.68 -21.05 2.57
N ALA A 50 -7.48 -20.69 3.03
CA ALA A 50 -6.27 -20.80 2.22
C ALA A 50 -6.02 -22.25 1.81
N ARG A 51 -6.10 -23.18 2.76
CA ARG A 51 -5.91 -24.62 2.51
C ARG A 51 -6.94 -25.15 1.51
N ASP A 52 -8.22 -24.82 1.68
CA ASP A 52 -9.29 -25.26 0.79
C ASP A 52 -9.09 -24.73 -0.63
N LYS A 53 -8.68 -23.47 -0.78
CA LYS A 53 -8.37 -22.91 -2.11
C LYS A 53 -7.17 -23.58 -2.76
N LEU A 54 -6.11 -23.87 -2.01
CA LEU A 54 -4.93 -24.56 -2.53
C LEU A 54 -5.24 -26.01 -2.94
N MET A 55 -6.13 -26.69 -2.22
CA MET A 55 -6.59 -28.04 -2.58
C MET A 55 -7.41 -28.08 -3.87
N ASN A 56 -8.03 -26.96 -4.25
CA ASN A 56 -8.82 -26.81 -5.47
C ASN A 56 -8.04 -26.10 -6.60
N ASP A 57 -6.74 -25.87 -6.44
CA ASP A 57 -5.87 -25.23 -7.43
C ASP A 57 -5.05 -26.28 -8.19
N ASP A 58 -5.52 -26.65 -9.37
CA ASP A 58 -4.87 -27.65 -10.23
C ASP A 58 -3.47 -27.21 -10.71
N THR A 59 -3.12 -25.92 -10.60
CA THR A 59 -1.81 -25.38 -11.01
C THR A 59 -0.83 -25.21 -9.85
N PHE A 60 -1.21 -25.62 -8.63
CA PHE A 60 -0.39 -25.43 -7.44
C PHE A 60 1.03 -26.00 -7.58
N ASP A 61 1.14 -27.22 -8.11
CA ASP A 61 2.42 -27.92 -8.29
C ASP A 61 3.34 -27.27 -9.35
N GLU A 62 2.78 -26.43 -10.23
CA GLU A 62 3.57 -25.65 -11.20
C GLU A 62 4.29 -24.45 -10.55
N HIS A 63 3.74 -23.96 -9.44
CA HIS A 63 4.23 -22.77 -8.75
C HIS A 63 5.21 -23.07 -7.62
N THR A 64 5.19 -24.29 -7.08
CA THR A 64 6.05 -24.65 -5.96
C THR A 64 6.28 -26.15 -5.84
N ALA A 65 7.46 -26.53 -5.34
CA ALA A 65 7.78 -27.91 -4.98
C ALA A 65 7.31 -28.31 -3.56
N LEU A 66 6.62 -27.40 -2.85
CA LEU A 66 6.11 -27.67 -1.51
C LEU A 66 4.76 -28.38 -1.60
N SER A 67 4.54 -29.42 -0.79
CA SER A 67 3.19 -29.96 -0.61
C SER A 67 2.27 -28.94 0.08
N ILE A 68 0.96 -29.06 -0.16
CA ILE A 68 -0.06 -28.19 0.45
C ILE A 68 0.05 -28.20 1.99
N ASP A 69 0.30 -29.36 2.60
CA ASP A 69 0.50 -29.47 4.06
C ASP A 69 1.70 -28.68 4.56
N ARG A 70 2.83 -28.73 3.84
CA ARG A 70 4.03 -27.97 4.20
C ARG A 70 3.78 -26.48 4.00
N PHE A 71 3.12 -26.09 2.92
CA PHE A 71 2.77 -24.71 2.66
C PHE A 71 1.84 -24.15 3.76
N ALA A 72 0.77 -24.88 4.10
CA ALA A 72 -0.18 -24.49 5.15
C ALA A 72 0.51 -24.38 6.52
N LYS A 73 1.45 -25.28 6.83
CA LYS A 73 2.26 -25.19 8.06
C LYS A 73 3.15 -23.96 8.08
N LEU A 74 3.81 -23.63 6.98
CA LEU A 74 4.62 -22.40 6.87
C LEU A 74 3.75 -21.14 6.99
N LEU A 75 2.58 -21.11 6.34
CA LEU A 75 1.63 -20.02 6.45
C LEU A 75 1.17 -19.84 7.90
N THR A 76 0.83 -20.94 8.59
CA THR A 76 0.46 -20.93 10.02
C THR A 76 1.57 -20.30 10.87
N MET A 77 2.82 -20.73 10.67
CA MET A 77 3.96 -20.14 11.38
C MET A 77 4.11 -18.63 11.10
N CYS A 78 3.93 -18.20 9.85
CA CYS A 78 4.00 -16.78 9.50
C CYS A 78 2.89 -15.94 10.16
N LEU A 79 1.66 -16.47 10.25
CA LEU A 79 0.53 -15.74 10.83
C LEU A 79 0.57 -15.71 12.36
N GLU A 80 0.89 -16.85 12.99
CA GLU A 80 0.85 -16.99 14.44
C GLU A 80 2.07 -16.42 15.16
N GLN A 81 3.21 -16.25 14.50
CA GLN A 81 4.45 -15.76 15.13
C GLN A 81 4.63 -14.23 15.03
N SER A 82 3.51 -13.50 15.15
CA SER A 82 3.48 -12.04 15.07
C SER A 82 3.80 -11.42 16.43
N CYS A 83 5.08 -11.21 16.72
CA CYS A 83 5.56 -10.59 17.96
C CYS A 83 6.10 -9.16 17.73
N PHE A 84 5.87 -8.25 18.68
CA PHE A 84 6.39 -6.87 18.64
C PHE A 84 6.73 -6.33 20.03
N LEU A 85 7.60 -5.33 20.08
CA LEU A 85 7.97 -4.62 21.32
C LEU A 85 7.12 -3.36 21.46
N PHE A 86 6.53 -3.15 22.64
CA PHE A 86 5.80 -1.93 22.99
C PHE A 86 6.00 -1.59 24.47
N LYS A 87 6.38 -0.34 24.76
CA LYS A 87 6.75 0.13 26.10
C LYS A 87 7.76 -0.80 26.82
N GLY A 88 8.72 -1.34 26.08
CA GLY A 88 9.76 -2.22 26.62
C GLY A 88 9.33 -3.67 26.87
N GLU A 89 8.07 -4.03 26.60
CA GLU A 89 7.56 -5.38 26.76
C GLU A 89 7.27 -6.06 25.42
N MET A 90 7.48 -7.37 25.37
CA MET A 90 7.22 -8.19 24.19
C MET A 90 5.77 -8.67 24.18
N TYR A 91 5.04 -8.31 23.14
CA TYR A 91 3.67 -8.73 22.91
C TYR A 91 3.59 -9.70 21.73
N LYS A 92 2.71 -10.70 21.84
CA LYS A 92 2.29 -11.56 20.74
C LYS A 92 0.89 -11.15 20.31
N GLN A 93 0.71 -10.87 19.03
CA GLN A 93 -0.60 -10.59 18.48
C GLN A 93 -1.43 -11.88 18.42
N VAL A 94 -2.61 -11.86 19.04
CA VAL A 94 -3.53 -13.01 19.11
C VAL A 94 -4.50 -12.99 17.92
N ASP A 95 -5.09 -11.83 17.64
CA ASP A 95 -6.03 -11.59 16.54
C ASP A 95 -5.61 -10.39 15.69
N GLY A 96 -5.97 -10.44 14.41
CA GLY A 96 -5.34 -9.62 13.39
C GLY A 96 -3.88 -10.03 13.17
N SER A 97 -3.32 -9.66 12.04
CA SER A 97 -1.91 -9.95 11.76
C SER A 97 -1.28 -8.79 11.00
N PRO A 98 0.01 -8.48 11.23
CA PRO A 98 0.80 -7.67 10.31
C PRO A 98 0.93 -8.32 8.93
N VAL A 99 0.47 -9.57 8.75
CA VAL A 99 0.50 -10.27 7.47
C VAL A 99 -0.70 -9.89 6.60
N SER A 100 -0.36 -9.02 5.65
CA SER A 100 -0.87 -8.84 4.30
C SER A 100 -2.38 -8.70 4.09
N MET A 101 -2.72 -7.62 3.37
CA MET A 101 -3.92 -7.46 2.53
C MET A 101 -4.42 -8.79 1.89
N THR A 102 -3.52 -9.70 1.55
CA THR A 102 -3.85 -11.04 1.03
C THR A 102 -4.70 -11.89 1.99
N VAL A 103 -4.36 -11.93 3.29
CA VAL A 103 -5.05 -12.77 4.29
C VAL A 103 -6.45 -12.20 4.55
N ALA A 104 -6.52 -10.88 4.69
CA ALA A 104 -7.78 -10.13 4.80
C ALA A 104 -8.69 -10.43 3.59
N ASN A 105 -8.14 -10.40 2.37
CA ASN A 105 -8.90 -10.74 1.16
C ASN A 105 -9.38 -12.19 1.14
N LEU A 106 -8.57 -13.16 1.58
CA LEU A 106 -8.99 -14.57 1.64
C LEU A 106 -10.22 -14.75 2.54
N VAL A 107 -10.23 -14.11 3.70
CA VAL A 107 -11.38 -14.13 4.60
C VAL A 107 -12.60 -13.47 3.97
N MET A 108 -12.43 -12.30 3.33
CA MET A 108 -13.54 -11.65 2.64
C MET A 108 -14.08 -12.49 1.48
N GLU A 109 -13.23 -13.18 0.72
CA GLU A 109 -13.67 -14.11 -0.33
C GLU A 109 -14.53 -15.24 0.25
N HIS A 110 -14.16 -15.81 1.40
CA HIS A 110 -15.00 -16.80 2.07
C HIS A 110 -16.36 -16.23 2.51
N VAL A 111 -16.38 -15.00 3.04
CA VAL A 111 -17.62 -14.31 3.40
C VAL A 111 -18.50 -14.09 2.16
N GLU A 112 -17.90 -13.63 1.06
CA GLU A 112 -18.55 -13.42 -0.24
C GLU A 112 -19.17 -14.71 -0.78
N ASP A 113 -18.39 -15.78 -0.85
CA ASP A 113 -18.86 -17.08 -1.34
C ASP A 113 -20.02 -17.58 -0.47
N THR A 114 -19.92 -17.43 0.86
CA THR A 114 -20.98 -17.86 1.79
C THR A 114 -22.27 -17.06 1.61
N ILE A 115 -22.17 -15.73 1.51
CA ILE A 115 -23.36 -14.87 1.44
C ILE A 115 -24.02 -14.93 0.06
N LEU A 116 -23.24 -14.97 -1.02
CA LEU A 116 -23.76 -15.03 -2.38
C LEU A 116 -24.38 -16.39 -2.69
N ASN A 117 -23.86 -17.49 -2.14
CA ASN A 117 -24.50 -18.80 -2.26
C ASN A 117 -25.86 -18.87 -1.53
N LYS A 118 -26.02 -18.15 -0.42
CA LYS A 118 -27.26 -18.17 0.38
C LYS A 118 -28.32 -17.16 -0.10
N MET A 119 -27.88 -15.97 -0.47
CA MET A 119 -28.75 -14.80 -0.68
C MET A 119 -28.53 -14.13 -2.06
N GLY A 120 -27.66 -14.68 -2.91
CA GLY A 120 -27.26 -14.07 -4.18
C GLY A 120 -28.41 -13.82 -5.15
N GLN A 121 -29.48 -14.62 -5.10
CA GLN A 121 -30.68 -14.40 -5.93
C GLN A 121 -31.38 -13.04 -5.68
N HIS A 122 -31.12 -12.40 -4.54
CA HIS A 122 -31.68 -11.09 -4.19
C HIS A 122 -30.72 -9.94 -4.51
N VAL A 123 -29.47 -10.25 -4.86
CA VAL A 123 -28.39 -9.31 -5.15
C VAL A 123 -28.25 -9.16 -6.66
N THR A 124 -28.29 -7.92 -7.13
CA THR A 124 -28.08 -7.57 -8.55
C THR A 124 -26.62 -7.29 -8.83
N LEU A 125 -25.94 -6.65 -7.89
CA LEU A 125 -24.51 -6.34 -7.99
C LEU A 125 -23.89 -6.43 -6.61
N TYR A 126 -22.74 -7.08 -6.52
CA TYR A 126 -21.88 -7.05 -5.35
C TYR A 126 -20.47 -6.67 -5.79
N LYS A 127 -19.95 -5.57 -5.25
CA LYS A 127 -18.58 -5.11 -5.50
C LYS A 127 -17.88 -4.79 -4.19
N ARG A 128 -16.60 -5.13 -4.08
CA ARG A 128 -15.77 -4.90 -2.89
C ARG A 128 -14.44 -4.29 -3.26
N PHE A 129 -13.97 -3.38 -2.41
CA PHE A 129 -12.60 -2.89 -2.41
C PHE A 129 -12.02 -3.06 -1.03
N VAL A 130 -11.14 -4.06 -0.89
CA VAL A 130 -10.57 -4.46 0.41
C VAL A 130 -11.69 -4.90 1.37
N ASP A 131 -12.12 -4.06 2.30
CA ASP A 131 -13.12 -4.32 3.33
C ASP A 131 -14.44 -3.57 3.10
N ASP A 132 -14.43 -2.53 2.25
CA ASP A 132 -15.61 -1.74 1.90
C ASP A 132 -16.37 -2.40 0.74
N THR A 133 -17.70 -2.48 0.85
CA THR A 133 -18.57 -3.11 -0.15
C THR A 133 -19.61 -2.15 -0.69
N PHE A 134 -20.02 -2.40 -1.93
CA PHE A 134 -21.10 -1.74 -2.63
C PHE A 134 -22.03 -2.79 -3.19
N VAL A 135 -23.29 -2.75 -2.77
CA VAL A 135 -24.27 -3.79 -3.09
C VAL A 135 -25.56 -3.15 -3.61
N ILE A 136 -26.08 -3.72 -4.70
CA ILE A 136 -27.43 -3.45 -5.20
C ILE A 136 -28.27 -4.68 -4.87
N ILE A 137 -29.27 -4.51 -4.00
CA ILE A 137 -30.09 -5.60 -3.46
C ILE A 137 -31.57 -5.19 -3.39
N LYS A 138 -32.47 -6.17 -3.40
CA LYS A 138 -33.90 -5.93 -3.10
C LYS A 138 -34.08 -5.34 -1.71
N ARG A 139 -34.89 -4.28 -1.60
CA ARG A 139 -35.14 -3.50 -0.37
C ARG A 139 -35.49 -4.36 0.82
N ASP A 140 -36.40 -5.31 0.64
CA ASP A 140 -36.92 -6.16 1.71
C ASP A 140 -35.86 -7.12 2.30
N TYR A 141 -34.78 -7.35 1.57
CA TYR A 141 -33.73 -8.31 1.95
C TYR A 141 -32.51 -7.65 2.60
N VAL A 142 -32.45 -6.32 2.69
CA VAL A 142 -31.28 -5.60 3.24
C VAL A 142 -30.95 -6.05 4.67
N GLU A 143 -31.95 -6.08 5.57
CA GLU A 143 -31.73 -6.47 6.97
C GLU A 143 -31.42 -7.96 7.13
N GLY A 144 -32.08 -8.81 6.34
CA GLY A 144 -31.79 -10.25 6.31
C GLY A 144 -30.38 -10.55 5.79
N PHE A 145 -29.92 -9.78 4.80
CA PHE A 145 -28.56 -9.86 4.27
C PHE A 145 -27.52 -9.45 5.31
N LEU A 146 -27.74 -8.32 6.00
CA LEU A 146 -26.88 -7.87 7.10
C LEU A 146 -26.80 -8.91 8.23
N THR A 147 -27.94 -9.46 8.61
CA THR A 147 -28.02 -10.51 9.64
C THR A 147 -27.23 -11.74 9.22
N THR A 148 -27.36 -12.16 7.96
CA THR A 148 -26.64 -13.32 7.43
C THR A 148 -25.14 -13.07 7.36
N LEU A 149 -24.70 -11.86 6.96
CA LEU A 149 -23.29 -11.44 6.99
C LEU A 149 -22.71 -11.53 8.41
N ASN A 150 -23.40 -10.99 9.41
CA ASN A 150 -22.96 -11.00 10.81
C ASN A 150 -22.95 -12.40 11.45
N ASN A 151 -23.65 -13.35 10.85
CA ASN A 151 -23.68 -14.75 11.26
C ASN A 151 -22.60 -15.61 10.59
N VAL A 152 -21.81 -15.08 9.65
CA VAL A 152 -20.74 -15.86 8.99
C VAL A 152 -19.62 -16.20 9.98
N HIS A 153 -19.20 -15.24 10.80
CA HIS A 153 -18.17 -15.46 11.81
C HIS A 153 -18.31 -14.48 12.97
N SER A 154 -18.13 -14.94 14.21
CA SER A 154 -18.33 -14.12 15.43
C SER A 154 -17.39 -12.91 15.51
N SER A 155 -16.19 -13.00 14.94
CA SER A 155 -15.22 -11.89 14.92
C SER A 155 -15.43 -10.88 13.80
N ILE A 156 -16.28 -11.17 12.80
CA ILE A 156 -16.51 -10.30 11.64
C ILE A 156 -17.89 -9.71 11.75
N GLN A 157 -17.98 -8.40 11.92
CA GLN A 157 -19.25 -7.71 12.10
C GLN A 157 -19.34 -6.55 11.10
N PHE A 158 -20.46 -6.48 10.40
CA PHE A 158 -20.76 -5.49 9.39
C PHE A 158 -21.71 -4.42 9.94
N THR A 159 -21.54 -3.20 9.44
CA THR A 159 -22.54 -2.14 9.48
C THR A 159 -23.19 -1.98 8.11
N CYS A 160 -24.39 -1.41 8.05
CA CYS A 160 -25.09 -1.10 6.80
C CYS A 160 -25.30 0.40 6.67
N GLU A 161 -24.73 1.00 5.63
CA GLU A 161 -25.05 2.33 5.16
C GLU A 161 -26.03 2.21 3.98
N LYS A 162 -27.23 2.77 4.12
CA LYS A 162 -28.24 2.79 3.06
C LYS A 162 -28.12 4.07 2.25
N GLU A 163 -28.46 4.01 0.96
CA GLU A 163 -28.57 5.22 0.14
C GLU A 163 -29.51 6.25 0.79
N THR A 164 -29.15 7.53 0.69
CA THR A 164 -29.99 8.66 1.09
C THR A 164 -30.30 9.49 -0.14
N ASP A 165 -31.59 9.74 -0.40
CA ASP A 165 -32.06 10.44 -1.61
C ASP A 165 -31.52 9.83 -2.92
N GLY A 166 -31.44 8.49 -2.96
CA GLY A 166 -30.89 7.74 -4.10
C GLY A 166 -29.40 7.97 -4.33
N LYS A 167 -28.65 8.39 -3.30
CA LYS A 167 -27.22 8.66 -3.36
C LYS A 167 -26.46 7.86 -2.32
N ILE A 168 -25.27 7.39 -2.68
CA ILE A 168 -24.30 6.81 -1.76
C ILE A 168 -22.89 7.06 -2.28
N SER A 169 -21.89 7.14 -1.40
CA SER A 169 -20.50 7.27 -1.79
C SER A 169 -19.75 5.95 -1.65
N PHE A 170 -18.91 5.62 -2.63
CA PHE A 170 -18.00 4.47 -2.60
C PHE A 170 -16.72 4.79 -3.36
N LEU A 171 -15.54 4.51 -2.80
CA LEU A 171 -14.23 4.79 -3.42
C LEU A 171 -14.05 6.20 -4.01
N TYR A 172 -14.41 7.25 -3.25
CA TYR A 172 -14.36 8.64 -3.71
C TYR A 172 -15.25 8.92 -4.94
N VAL A 173 -16.22 8.05 -5.23
CA VAL A 173 -17.26 8.23 -6.25
C VAL A 173 -18.59 8.43 -5.54
N LEU A 174 -19.33 9.47 -5.90
CA LEU A 174 -20.72 9.63 -5.51
C LEU A 174 -21.57 8.98 -6.60
N VAL A 175 -22.31 7.95 -6.22
CA VAL A 175 -23.29 7.30 -7.09
C VAL A 175 -24.65 7.93 -6.80
N LYS A 176 -25.35 8.35 -7.86
CA LYS A 176 -26.69 8.92 -7.79
C LYS A 176 -27.60 8.21 -8.77
N ARG A 177 -28.70 7.65 -8.26
CA ARG A 177 -29.80 7.16 -9.09
C ARG A 177 -30.52 8.32 -9.77
N ASN A 178 -30.70 8.24 -11.08
CA ASN A 178 -31.50 9.22 -11.83
C ASN A 178 -32.94 8.73 -12.05
N GLU A 179 -33.77 9.59 -12.64
CA GLU A 179 -35.19 9.35 -12.89
C GLU A 179 -35.45 8.12 -13.78
N LYS A 180 -34.50 7.76 -14.65
CA LYS A 180 -34.57 6.58 -15.52
C LYS A 180 -34.10 5.29 -14.84
N GLY A 181 -33.70 5.36 -13.56
CA GLY A 181 -33.12 4.24 -12.81
C GLY A 181 -31.65 3.95 -13.12
N CYS A 182 -31.01 4.68 -14.05
CA CYS A 182 -29.58 4.52 -14.30
C CYS A 182 -28.76 5.18 -13.19
N LEU A 183 -27.53 4.72 -13.01
CA LEU A 183 -26.61 5.23 -11.99
C LEU A 183 -25.63 6.23 -12.59
N ASP A 184 -25.78 7.49 -12.18
CA ASP A 184 -24.85 8.56 -12.51
C ASP A 184 -23.72 8.64 -11.48
N THR A 185 -22.50 8.91 -11.95
CA THR A 185 -21.30 9.00 -11.12
C THR A 185 -20.79 10.43 -11.10
N SER A 186 -20.26 10.87 -9.96
CA SER A 186 -19.47 12.10 -9.81
C SER A 186 -18.37 11.90 -8.77
N VAL A 187 -17.45 12.86 -8.64
CA VAL A 187 -16.38 12.78 -7.63
C VAL A 187 -16.95 13.12 -6.26
N PHE A 188 -16.76 12.23 -5.30
CA PHE A 188 -17.09 12.46 -3.90
C PHE A 188 -15.91 13.06 -3.15
N ARG A 189 -16.17 14.10 -2.35
CA ARG A 189 -15.20 14.72 -1.44
C ARG A 189 -15.75 14.64 -0.02
N LYS A 190 -14.96 14.10 0.91
CA LYS A 190 -15.32 14.11 2.34
C LYS A 190 -15.34 15.55 2.85
N LYS A 191 -16.09 15.83 3.93
CA LYS A 191 -16.17 17.18 4.53
C LYS A 191 -14.80 17.76 4.94
N CYS A 192 -13.84 16.88 5.27
CA CYS A 192 -12.47 17.26 5.61
C CYS A 192 -11.54 17.40 4.39
N ASP A 193 -12.01 17.14 3.18
CA ASP A 193 -11.22 17.30 1.97
C ASP A 193 -11.03 18.79 1.65
N MET A 194 -9.82 19.28 1.90
CA MET A 194 -9.41 20.66 1.61
C MET A 194 -8.92 20.85 0.16
N GLY A 195 -9.10 19.86 -0.72
CA GLY A 195 -8.65 19.92 -2.12
C GLY A 195 -7.13 20.04 -2.26
N GLN A 196 -6.38 19.62 -1.24
CA GLN A 196 -4.94 19.83 -1.19
C GLN A 196 -4.22 18.79 -2.05
N THR A 197 -3.37 19.27 -2.94
CA THR A 197 -2.39 18.44 -3.65
C THR A 197 -0.98 18.99 -3.39
N LEU A 198 0.01 18.28 -3.90
CA LEU A 198 1.42 18.62 -3.79
C LEU A 198 1.66 20.06 -4.28
N HIS A 199 2.27 20.92 -3.46
CA HIS A 199 2.57 22.29 -3.88
C HIS A 199 3.63 22.29 -5.00
N PHE A 200 3.47 23.11 -6.05
CA PHE A 200 4.38 23.09 -7.21
C PHE A 200 5.82 23.50 -6.83
N ASN A 201 5.98 24.36 -5.81
CA ASN A 201 7.31 24.76 -5.30
C ASN A 201 7.91 23.79 -4.27
N SER A 202 7.24 22.68 -3.93
CA SER A 202 7.78 21.71 -2.98
C SER A 202 9.07 21.03 -3.50
N ALA A 203 9.89 20.51 -2.58
CA ALA A 203 11.12 19.76 -2.86
C ALA A 203 10.82 18.35 -3.39
N HIS A 204 10.11 18.29 -4.51
CA HIS A 204 9.77 17.09 -5.25
C HIS A 204 10.14 17.27 -6.71
N SER A 205 10.48 16.16 -7.37
CA SER A 205 10.75 16.17 -8.81
C SER A 205 9.53 16.61 -9.62
N LEU A 206 9.76 17.11 -10.84
CA LEU A 206 8.67 17.51 -11.73
C LEU A 206 7.78 16.33 -12.11
N GLU A 207 8.32 15.10 -12.14
CA GLU A 207 7.54 13.89 -12.42
C GLU A 207 6.50 13.61 -11.34
N HIS A 208 6.84 13.79 -10.06
CA HIS A 208 5.86 13.65 -8.98
C HIS A 208 4.76 14.71 -9.06
N LYS A 209 5.13 15.97 -9.34
CA LYS A 209 4.18 17.07 -9.51
C LYS A 209 3.25 16.82 -10.69
N ARG A 210 3.82 16.34 -11.81
CA ARG A 210 3.08 15.93 -13.00
C ARG A 210 2.12 14.78 -12.71
N ALA A 211 2.59 13.74 -12.04
CA ALA A 211 1.77 12.57 -11.69
C ALA A 211 0.59 12.96 -10.80
N ALA A 212 0.80 13.80 -9.79
CA ALA A 212 -0.26 14.29 -8.91
C ALA A 212 -1.32 15.10 -9.68
N ALA A 213 -0.90 16.04 -10.53
CA ALA A 213 -1.82 16.81 -11.36
C ALA A 213 -2.54 15.94 -12.40
N LYS A 214 -1.82 15.03 -13.07
CA LYS A 214 -2.38 14.07 -14.03
C LYS A 214 -3.46 13.22 -13.37
N ALA A 215 -3.23 12.68 -12.17
CA ALA A 215 -4.22 11.88 -11.45
C ALA A 215 -5.52 12.66 -11.19
N LEU A 216 -5.43 13.93 -10.78
CA LEU A 216 -6.61 14.77 -10.56
C LEU A 216 -7.37 15.07 -11.85
N ILE A 217 -6.65 15.42 -12.92
CA ILE A 217 -7.26 15.76 -14.22
C ILE A 217 -7.88 14.52 -14.86
N SER A 218 -7.19 13.38 -14.87
CA SER A 218 -7.74 12.10 -15.35
C SER A 218 -9.01 11.75 -14.57
N ARG A 219 -8.97 11.82 -13.23
CA ARG A 219 -10.15 11.56 -12.39
C ARG A 219 -11.32 12.48 -12.74
N ALA A 220 -11.06 13.77 -12.98
CA ALA A 220 -12.10 14.73 -13.35
C ALA A 220 -12.81 14.40 -14.67
N LEU A 221 -12.08 13.82 -15.62
CA LEU A 221 -12.59 13.47 -16.94
C LEU A 221 -13.24 12.08 -16.97
N GLU A 222 -12.72 11.16 -16.16
CA GLU A 222 -13.03 9.74 -16.24
C GLU A 222 -14.06 9.28 -15.19
N VAL A 223 -14.16 9.92 -14.02
CA VAL A 223 -15.10 9.49 -12.97
C VAL A 223 -16.53 9.97 -13.24
N PRO A 224 -16.80 11.26 -13.53
CA PRO A 224 -18.17 11.70 -13.71
C PRO A 224 -18.81 11.11 -14.98
N SER A 225 -20.07 10.68 -14.92
CA SER A 225 -20.77 10.11 -16.08
C SER A 225 -21.34 11.20 -17.00
N ARG A 226 -21.78 12.32 -16.43
CA ARG A 226 -22.48 13.41 -17.13
C ARG A 226 -21.54 14.52 -17.60
N PRO A 227 -21.74 15.10 -18.80
CA PRO A 227 -20.93 16.21 -19.31
C PRO A 227 -20.86 17.41 -18.35
N GLU A 228 -21.98 17.77 -17.73
CA GLU A 228 -22.07 18.89 -16.80
C GLU A 228 -21.24 18.63 -15.54
N ALA A 229 -21.32 17.40 -15.01
CA ALA A 229 -20.54 16.98 -13.85
C ALA A 229 -19.03 16.90 -14.16
N LYS A 230 -18.66 16.49 -15.37
CA LYS A 230 -17.26 16.54 -15.85
C LYS A 230 -16.73 17.96 -15.90
N ALA A 231 -17.52 18.89 -16.47
CA ALA A 231 -17.13 20.30 -16.57
C ALA A 231 -16.94 20.93 -15.18
N ALA A 232 -17.89 20.72 -14.26
CA ALA A 232 -17.81 21.24 -12.89
C ALA A 232 -16.62 20.66 -12.11
N GLU A 233 -16.35 19.36 -12.24
CA GLU A 233 -15.20 18.74 -11.59
C GLU A 233 -13.87 19.20 -12.19
N ALA A 234 -13.80 19.36 -13.51
CA ALA A 234 -12.62 19.90 -14.18
C ALA A 234 -12.33 21.33 -13.71
N GLU A 235 -13.34 22.19 -13.62
CA GLU A 235 -13.18 23.54 -13.09
C GLU A 235 -12.63 23.53 -11.66
N THR A 236 -13.21 22.70 -10.78
CA THR A 236 -12.75 22.53 -9.39
C THR A 236 -11.28 22.10 -9.33
N VAL A 237 -10.88 21.11 -10.14
CA VAL A 237 -9.48 20.65 -10.20
C VAL A 237 -8.55 21.75 -10.70
N MET A 238 -8.95 22.49 -11.73
CA MET A 238 -8.15 23.60 -12.27
C MET A 238 -7.94 24.71 -11.24
N GLN A 239 -8.98 25.07 -10.48
CA GLN A 239 -8.88 26.03 -9.38
C GLN A 239 -7.92 25.53 -8.29
N ASN A 240 -8.02 24.26 -7.88
CA ASN A 240 -7.13 23.67 -6.88
C ASN A 240 -5.65 23.65 -7.33
N LEU A 241 -5.39 23.30 -8.59
CA LEU A 241 -4.03 23.33 -9.14
C LEU A 241 -3.46 24.76 -9.19
N LYS A 242 -4.29 25.75 -9.56
CA LYS A 242 -3.92 27.17 -9.54
C LYS A 242 -3.56 27.63 -8.12
N LEU A 243 -4.36 27.27 -7.12
CA LEU A 243 -4.08 27.55 -5.70
C LEU A 243 -2.77 26.91 -5.21
N ARG A 244 -2.34 25.79 -5.81
CA ARG A 244 -1.06 25.11 -5.53
C ARG A 244 0.09 25.56 -6.44
N THR A 245 -0.08 26.72 -7.07
CA THR A 245 0.89 27.41 -7.91
C THR A 245 1.39 26.58 -9.10
N TYR A 246 0.56 25.68 -9.64
CA TYR A 246 0.90 24.96 -10.87
C TYR A 246 0.87 25.94 -12.05
N PRO A 247 1.94 26.03 -12.85
CA PRO A 247 1.94 26.87 -14.04
C PRO A 247 0.90 26.41 -15.06
N GLN A 248 0.15 27.35 -15.65
CA GLN A 248 -0.90 27.01 -16.62
C GLN A 248 -0.37 26.22 -17.82
N ALA A 249 0.80 26.60 -18.34
CA ALA A 249 1.45 25.88 -19.45
C ALA A 249 1.76 24.42 -19.09
N PHE A 250 2.17 24.16 -17.85
CA PHE A 250 2.45 22.81 -17.35
C PHE A 250 1.17 21.97 -17.24
N VAL A 251 0.07 22.55 -16.78
CA VAL A 251 -1.23 21.87 -16.72
C VAL A 251 -1.78 21.59 -18.11
N ASN A 252 -1.64 22.54 -19.05
CA ASN A 252 -2.06 22.36 -20.44
C ASN A 252 -1.28 21.24 -21.14
N ASP A 253 0.03 21.14 -20.90
CA ASP A 253 0.87 20.02 -21.38
C ASP A 253 0.33 18.67 -20.89
N ILE A 254 -0.04 18.56 -19.61
CA ILE A 254 -0.64 17.35 -19.05
C ILE A 254 -1.96 17.02 -19.73
N GLY A 255 -2.84 18.01 -19.93
CA GLY A 255 -4.11 17.82 -20.61
C GLY A 255 -3.93 17.25 -22.02
N LYS A 256 -2.96 17.77 -22.78
CA LYS A 256 -2.60 17.24 -24.11
C LYS A 256 -2.11 15.79 -24.04
N GLN A 257 -1.25 15.46 -23.07
CA GLN A 257 -0.74 14.10 -22.87
C GLN A 257 -1.83 13.10 -22.46
N ILE A 258 -2.90 13.55 -21.80
CA ILE A 258 -4.04 12.67 -21.46
C ILE A 258 -4.87 12.36 -22.70
N GLN A 259 -5.05 13.34 -23.61
CA GLN A 259 -5.79 13.15 -24.86
C GLN A 259 -5.04 12.27 -25.86
N GLN A 260 -3.70 12.38 -25.86
CA GLN A 260 -2.83 11.47 -26.60
C GLN A 260 -2.82 10.12 -25.88
N LYS A 261 -3.66 9.17 -26.30
CA LYS A 261 -3.56 7.77 -25.87
C LYS A 261 -2.15 7.27 -26.23
N VAL A 262 -1.22 7.33 -25.28
CA VAL A 262 0.10 6.74 -25.46
C VAL A 262 -0.13 5.22 -25.56
N PRO A 263 0.30 4.56 -26.65
CA PRO A 263 0.23 3.12 -26.74
C PRO A 263 0.91 2.52 -25.52
N ASN A 264 0.34 1.45 -24.95
CA ASN A 264 1.11 0.59 -24.07
C ASN A 264 2.24 0.01 -24.93
N TYR A 265 3.43 0.58 -24.81
CA TYR A 265 4.62 -0.10 -25.29
C TYR A 265 4.77 -1.36 -24.44
N GLU A 266 4.73 -2.53 -25.08
CA GLU A 266 5.25 -3.75 -24.50
C GLU A 266 6.65 -3.44 -24.00
N VAL A 267 6.82 -3.46 -22.68
CA VAL A 267 8.13 -3.28 -22.06
C VAL A 267 8.90 -4.53 -22.42
N ALA A 268 9.75 -4.45 -23.44
CA ALA A 268 10.72 -5.49 -23.72
C ALA A 268 11.44 -5.82 -22.40
N GLU A 269 11.53 -7.10 -22.06
CA GLU A 269 12.23 -7.64 -20.88
C GLU A 269 13.75 -7.45 -21.01
N ASN A 270 14.21 -6.23 -21.25
CA ASN A 270 15.59 -5.89 -21.02
C ASN A 270 15.77 -5.75 -19.51
N LYS A 271 16.67 -6.57 -18.94
CA LYS A 271 17.16 -6.45 -17.56
C LYS A 271 17.88 -5.10 -17.40
N GLN A 272 17.11 -4.02 -17.32
CA GLN A 272 17.61 -2.69 -17.03
C GLN A 272 17.90 -2.60 -15.53
N VAL A 273 19.04 -2.00 -15.19
CA VAL A 273 19.40 -1.74 -13.79
C VAL A 273 18.58 -0.56 -13.30
N TYR A 274 17.87 -0.75 -12.18
CA TYR A 274 17.06 0.29 -11.54
C TYR A 274 17.74 0.77 -10.25
N VAL A 275 17.84 2.08 -10.09
CA VAL A 275 18.37 2.72 -8.88
C VAL A 275 17.36 3.75 -8.37
N THR A 276 17.19 3.80 -7.05
CA THR A 276 16.39 4.84 -6.38
C THR A 276 17.32 5.81 -5.67
N LEU A 277 17.15 7.11 -5.93
CA LEU A 277 17.94 8.18 -5.32
C LEU A 277 17.05 9.14 -4.51
N PRO A 278 17.54 9.72 -3.41
CA PRO A 278 16.87 10.84 -2.78
C PRO A 278 16.81 12.04 -3.74
N TYR A 279 15.70 12.79 -3.69
CA TYR A 279 15.50 13.98 -4.50
C TYR A 279 16.18 15.18 -3.84
N VAL A 280 17.21 15.69 -4.52
CA VAL A 280 17.95 16.91 -4.20
C VAL A 280 17.89 17.80 -5.44
N LYS A 281 17.20 18.94 -5.34
CA LYS A 281 16.96 19.85 -6.46
C LYS A 281 18.27 20.23 -7.15
N GLY A 282 18.34 20.03 -8.46
CA GLY A 282 19.50 20.34 -9.31
C GLY A 282 20.51 19.19 -9.42
N VAL A 283 20.75 18.47 -8.33
CA VAL A 283 21.70 17.35 -8.29
C VAL A 283 21.07 16.08 -8.85
N SER A 284 19.90 15.69 -8.32
CA SER A 284 19.27 14.43 -8.70
C SER A 284 18.84 14.40 -10.16
N GLU A 285 18.46 15.54 -10.74
CA GLU A 285 18.17 15.65 -12.17
C GLU A 285 19.42 15.48 -13.03
N ALA A 286 20.56 16.04 -12.60
CA ALA A 286 21.83 15.88 -13.29
C ALA A 286 22.31 14.42 -13.23
N VAL A 287 22.27 13.80 -12.04
CA VAL A 287 22.61 12.38 -11.86
C VAL A 287 21.70 11.50 -12.71
N LYS A 288 20.38 11.71 -12.67
CA LYS A 288 19.42 10.96 -13.48
C LYS A 288 19.73 11.04 -14.99
N ARG A 289 20.15 12.21 -15.49
CA ARG A 289 20.54 12.40 -16.89
C ARG A 289 21.79 11.59 -17.25
N ILE A 290 22.80 11.61 -16.39
CA ILE A 290 24.04 10.82 -16.56
C ILE A 290 23.72 9.32 -16.54
N SER A 291 22.94 8.88 -15.55
CA SER A 291 22.51 7.48 -15.40
C SER A 291 21.72 6.97 -16.60
N ALA A 292 20.87 7.81 -17.20
CA ALA A 292 20.14 7.45 -18.41
C ALA A 292 21.08 7.13 -19.59
N GLY A 293 22.18 7.88 -19.73
CA GLY A 293 23.22 7.59 -20.74
C GLY A 293 23.95 6.28 -20.52
N LEU A 294 23.92 5.74 -19.30
CA LEU A 294 24.48 4.44 -18.92
C LEU A 294 23.44 3.30 -18.94
N ASN A 295 22.24 3.53 -19.49
CA ASN A 295 21.12 2.59 -19.46
C ASN A 295 20.68 2.18 -18.03
N ILE A 296 20.88 3.08 -17.05
CA ILE A 296 20.45 2.91 -15.66
C ILE A 296 19.19 3.74 -15.43
N LYS A 297 18.08 3.08 -15.13
CA LYS A 297 16.82 3.77 -14.86
C LYS A 297 16.79 4.27 -13.42
N THR A 298 16.70 5.58 -13.28
CA THR A 298 16.77 6.26 -11.98
C THR A 298 15.40 6.76 -11.54
N ALA A 299 14.93 6.26 -10.41
CA ALA A 299 13.75 6.75 -9.70
C ALA A 299 14.17 7.75 -8.62
N LEU A 300 13.40 8.82 -8.43
CA LEU A 300 13.68 9.85 -7.43
C LEU A 300 12.68 9.72 -6.29
N LYS A 301 13.13 9.80 -5.05
CA LYS A 301 12.29 9.70 -3.85
C LYS A 301 12.43 10.95 -2.98
N PRO A 302 11.34 11.54 -2.46
CA PRO A 302 11.44 12.65 -1.52
C PRO A 302 12.19 12.21 -0.26
N GLN A 303 13.07 13.07 0.26
CA GLN A 303 13.91 12.74 1.42
C GLN A 303 13.11 12.74 2.74
N MET A 304 12.22 13.71 2.91
CA MET A 304 11.38 13.85 4.10
C MET A 304 9.92 13.61 3.71
N VAL A 305 9.34 12.52 4.22
CA VAL A 305 7.92 12.22 4.06
C VAL A 305 7.24 12.36 5.42
N LEU A 306 5.99 12.82 5.47
CA LEU A 306 5.29 13.03 6.74
C LEU A 306 5.30 11.80 7.65
N GLY A 307 5.22 10.60 7.08
CA GLY A 307 5.30 9.35 7.85
C GLY A 307 6.63 9.17 8.60
N SER A 308 7.76 9.66 8.07
CA SER A 308 9.05 9.58 8.78
C SER A 308 9.17 10.59 9.93
N LEU A 309 8.27 11.58 9.98
CA LEU A 309 8.23 12.60 11.04
C LEU A 309 7.15 12.30 12.09
N LEU A 310 6.03 11.71 11.67
CA LEU A 310 4.81 11.60 12.49
C LEU A 310 4.51 10.18 12.95
N SER A 311 5.09 9.15 12.32
CA SER A 311 4.68 7.76 12.56
C SER A 311 5.81 6.92 13.13
N HIS A 312 5.91 6.91 14.46
CA HIS A 312 6.74 5.98 15.22
C HIS A 312 5.88 5.13 16.16
N PRO A 313 5.02 4.23 15.62
CA PRO A 313 4.08 3.45 16.43
C PRO A 313 4.75 2.35 17.26
N LYS A 314 6.02 2.03 16.97
CA LYS A 314 6.80 1.00 17.66
C LYS A 314 7.95 1.66 18.42
N ASP A 315 8.34 1.02 19.51
CA ASP A 315 9.50 1.47 20.29
C ASP A 315 10.76 1.54 19.43
N GLU A 316 11.55 2.58 19.65
CA GLU A 316 12.84 2.71 19.00
C GLU A 316 13.79 1.64 19.56
N ILE A 317 14.30 0.79 18.66
CA ILE A 317 15.34 -0.16 19.04
C ILE A 317 16.61 0.64 19.31
N ALA A 318 17.19 0.45 20.50
CA ALA A 318 18.47 1.04 20.88
C ALA A 318 19.51 0.84 19.77
N SER A 319 20.28 1.89 19.46
CA SER A 319 21.17 1.91 18.29
C SER A 319 22.20 0.76 18.28
N THR A 320 22.60 0.27 19.45
CA THR A 320 23.51 -0.88 19.62
C THR A 320 22.85 -2.24 19.33
N GLU A 321 21.53 -2.34 19.40
CA GLU A 321 20.76 -3.57 19.17
C GLU A 321 20.24 -3.68 17.72
N ARG A 322 20.47 -2.65 16.89
CA ARG A 322 20.11 -2.61 15.47
C ARG A 322 21.06 -3.47 14.60
N ARG A 323 20.52 -3.97 13.49
CA ARG A 323 21.24 -4.71 12.42
C ARG A 323 21.28 -3.88 11.14
N GLY A 324 22.22 -4.16 10.23
CA GLY A 324 22.37 -3.42 8.97
C GLY A 324 22.88 -1.99 9.18
N VAL A 325 23.62 -1.76 10.25
CA VAL A 325 24.04 -0.42 10.69
C VAL A 325 25.39 -0.08 10.08
N ILE A 326 25.53 1.17 9.62
CA ILE A 326 26.83 1.75 9.32
C ILE A 326 27.34 2.40 10.61
N TYR A 327 28.55 2.03 11.03
CA TYR A 327 29.17 2.52 12.24
C TYR A 327 30.56 3.07 11.97
N GLN A 328 30.95 4.01 12.82
CA GLN A 328 32.25 4.64 12.81
C GLN A 328 33.02 4.26 14.07
N VAL A 329 34.30 3.93 13.93
CA VAL A 329 35.22 3.69 15.03
C VAL A 329 36.33 4.74 15.01
N SER A 330 36.53 5.41 16.14
CA SER A 330 37.63 6.36 16.34
C SER A 330 38.87 5.62 16.88
N CYS A 331 39.99 5.76 16.18
CA CYS A 331 41.26 5.16 16.56
C CYS A 331 41.96 5.99 17.66
N GLN A 332 42.51 5.31 18.67
CA GLN A 332 43.21 5.97 19.76
C GLN A 332 44.56 6.50 19.28
N GLY A 333 44.77 7.82 19.38
CA GLY A 333 46.02 8.48 18.96
C GLY A 333 46.10 8.80 17.46
N TYR A 334 45.00 8.64 16.71
CA TYR A 334 44.93 8.95 15.27
C TYR A 334 43.71 9.81 14.95
N THR A 335 43.84 10.65 13.91
CA THR A 335 42.74 11.46 13.37
C THR A 335 41.84 10.68 12.41
N LYS A 336 42.33 9.54 11.91
CA LYS A 336 41.59 8.67 10.98
C LYS A 336 40.50 7.90 11.72
N LYS A 337 39.42 7.63 11.00
CA LYS A 337 38.25 6.91 11.48
C LYS A 337 37.98 5.73 10.58
N TYR A 338 37.65 4.58 11.16
CA TYR A 338 37.17 3.43 10.41
C TYR A 338 35.66 3.52 10.23
N ILE A 339 35.19 3.18 9.03
CA ILE A 339 33.77 3.07 8.71
C ILE A 339 33.51 1.62 8.32
N GLY A 340 32.54 0.99 8.98
CA GLY A 340 32.14 -0.37 8.69
C GLY A 340 30.63 -0.51 8.61
N GLU A 341 30.18 -1.55 7.93
CA GLU A 341 28.78 -2.00 7.90
C GLU A 341 28.67 -3.35 8.61
N THR A 342 27.55 -3.63 9.26
CA THR A 342 27.30 -4.96 9.82
C THR A 342 25.87 -5.44 9.65
N GLY A 343 25.71 -6.67 9.15
CA GLY A 343 24.43 -7.38 9.13
C GLY A 343 24.02 -7.97 10.50
N ARG A 344 24.95 -8.01 11.47
CA ARG A 344 24.66 -8.46 12.85
C ARG A 344 24.21 -7.28 13.71
N LYS A 345 23.77 -7.55 14.94
CA LYS A 345 23.54 -6.48 15.92
C LYS A 345 24.85 -5.73 16.15
N LEU A 346 24.82 -4.40 16.17
CA LEU A 346 26.03 -3.60 16.36
C LEU A 346 26.81 -4.06 17.59
N LYS A 347 26.14 -4.24 18.74
CA LYS A 347 26.73 -4.75 20.00
C LYS A 347 27.44 -6.09 19.83
N THR A 348 26.90 -6.99 19.02
CA THR A 348 27.54 -8.29 18.73
C THR A 348 28.79 -8.09 17.88
N ARG A 349 28.71 -7.29 16.81
CA ARG A 349 29.88 -6.96 15.99
C ARG A 349 30.97 -6.26 16.78
N MET A 350 30.61 -5.42 17.76
CA MET A 350 31.60 -4.77 18.63
C MET A 350 32.33 -5.78 19.51
N LYS A 351 31.62 -6.79 20.03
CA LYS A 351 32.24 -7.89 20.80
C LYS A 351 33.16 -8.75 19.93
N GLU A 352 32.79 -8.98 18.68
CA GLU A 352 33.62 -9.69 17.69
C GLU A 352 34.92 -8.93 17.46
N HIS A 353 34.83 -7.65 17.09
CA HIS A 353 36.02 -6.80 16.90
C HIS A 353 36.95 -6.78 18.10
N LYS A 354 36.39 -6.61 19.31
CA LYS A 354 37.20 -6.61 20.53
C LYS A 354 37.89 -7.95 20.75
N LYS A 355 37.16 -9.06 20.57
CA LYS A 355 37.69 -10.41 20.75
C LYS A 355 38.80 -10.73 19.73
N ASP A 356 38.64 -10.30 18.49
CA ASP A 356 39.61 -10.56 17.42
C ASP A 356 40.92 -9.80 17.68
N ILE A 357 40.83 -8.56 18.19
CA ILE A 357 41.99 -7.77 18.62
C ILE A 357 42.65 -8.38 19.85
N ASP A 358 41.86 -8.74 20.87
CA ASP A 358 42.38 -9.27 22.15
C ASP A 358 43.08 -10.62 21.97
N LYS A 359 42.64 -11.45 21.01
CA LYS A 359 43.21 -12.78 20.76
C LYS A 359 44.45 -12.75 19.89
N ASN A 360 44.71 -11.66 19.16
CA ASN A 360 45.81 -11.53 18.21
C ASN A 360 45.87 -12.68 17.18
N ASP A 361 44.73 -13.35 16.96
CA ASP A 361 44.64 -14.64 16.29
C ASP A 361 43.75 -14.47 15.06
N GLN A 362 44.41 -14.50 13.90
CA GLN A 362 43.88 -14.30 12.55
C GLN A 362 43.21 -12.94 12.31
N VAL A 363 43.75 -12.20 11.35
CA VAL A 363 43.15 -10.97 10.82
C VAL A 363 41.84 -11.32 10.13
N THR A 364 40.73 -11.25 10.86
CA THR A 364 39.37 -11.53 10.36
C THR A 364 38.67 -10.28 9.82
N THR A 365 39.17 -9.09 10.17
CA THR A 365 38.59 -7.80 9.76
C THR A 365 39.69 -6.77 9.50
N GLU A 366 39.42 -5.84 8.58
CA GLU A 366 40.31 -4.73 8.22
C GLU A 366 40.52 -3.77 9.42
N LEU A 367 39.54 -3.74 10.32
CA LEU A 367 39.63 -2.99 11.57
C LEU A 367 40.68 -3.59 12.51
N CYS A 368 40.72 -4.91 12.64
CA CYS A 368 41.72 -5.62 13.43
C CYS A 368 43.12 -5.43 12.83
N GLU A 369 43.24 -5.58 11.51
CA GLU A 369 44.50 -5.32 10.79
C GLU A 369 45.04 -3.91 11.04
N HIS A 370 44.16 -2.90 10.96
CA HIS A 370 44.51 -1.52 11.17
C HIS A 370 45.05 -1.25 12.58
N VAL A 371 44.46 -1.88 13.60
CA VAL A 371 44.89 -1.74 15.02
C VAL A 371 46.20 -2.44 15.27
N LEU A 372 46.32 -3.69 14.85
CA LEU A 372 47.53 -4.48 15.08
C LEU A 372 48.75 -3.84 14.42
N ASN A 373 48.57 -3.17 13.28
CA ASN A 373 49.63 -2.50 12.53
C ASN A 373 49.76 -0.99 12.82
N GLY A 374 49.02 -0.42 13.79
CA GLY A 374 48.99 1.02 14.01
C GLY A 374 48.53 1.47 15.41
N PRO A 375 47.30 1.96 15.60
CA PRO A 375 46.81 2.48 16.88
C PRO A 375 46.82 1.43 18.01
N ARG A 376 47.18 1.85 19.24
CA ARG A 376 47.11 1.00 20.45
C ARG A 376 45.67 0.66 20.93
N GLY A 377 44.64 0.96 20.13
CA GLY A 377 43.23 0.70 20.46
C GLY A 377 42.24 1.69 19.83
N PHE A 378 40.99 1.67 20.32
CA PHE A 378 39.91 2.57 19.90
C PHE A 378 39.29 3.31 21.08
N THR A 379 38.79 4.52 20.82
CA THR A 379 38.22 5.40 21.86
C THR A 379 36.70 5.41 21.88
N SER A 380 36.05 5.38 20.71
CA SER A 380 34.59 5.47 20.63
C SER A 380 34.05 4.79 19.39
N ILE A 381 32.88 4.17 19.52
CA ILE A 381 32.15 3.58 18.41
C ILE A 381 30.77 4.20 18.36
N THR A 382 30.42 4.77 17.22
CA THR A 382 29.15 5.48 17.04
C THR A 382 28.45 4.98 15.78
N PRO A 383 27.16 4.59 15.86
CA PRO A 383 26.35 4.39 14.68
C PRO A 383 26.19 5.73 13.94
N ILE A 384 26.31 5.70 12.62
CA ILE A 384 26.23 6.89 11.75
C ILE A 384 25.11 6.81 10.70
N SER A 385 24.48 5.64 10.54
CA SER A 385 23.25 5.46 9.75
C SER A 385 22.38 4.34 10.29
#